data_AF-A0A2V5ZIU8-F1
#
_entry.id   AF-A0A2V5ZIU8-F1
#
_cell.length_a   1.000
_cell.length_b   1.000
_cell.length_c   1.000
_cell.angle_alpha   90.00
_cell.angle_beta   90.00
_cell.angle_gamma   90.00
#
_symmetry.space_group_name_H-M   'P 1'
#
loop_
_entity.id
_entity.type
_entity.pdbx_description
1 polymer ?
#
loop_
_entity_poly.entity_id
_entity_poly.type
_entity_poly.pdbx_seq_one_letter_code
_entity_poly.pdbx_strand_id
1 'polypeptide(L)'
;AWIMETAGRTPGYLIGGIPKNFGEGARLNHSKYFVVEGDEYDTAFFDKRSKFVHYLPELVIVNNIEFDHADIFNNLDEIKLSFRRLLNI
;
A
#
# COMPACT_ATOMS: atom_id res chain seq x y z
N ALA A 1 -3.55 10.79 -1.14
CA ALA A 1 -4.81 11.13 -1.83
C ALA A 1 -5.19 12.61 -1.69
N TRP A 2 -5.35 13.15 -0.47
CA TRP A 2 -5.85 14.53 -0.26
C TRP A 2 -5.06 15.62 -1.01
N ILE A 3 -3.73 15.61 -0.94
CA ILE A 3 -2.89 16.59 -1.67
C ILE A 3 -3.21 16.60 -3.18
N MET A 4 -3.36 15.43 -3.79
CA MET A 4 -3.70 15.30 -5.21
C MET A 4 -5.14 15.76 -5.50
N GLU A 5 -6.09 15.49 -4.60
CA GLU A 5 -7.46 16.03 -4.70
C GLU A 5 -7.44 17.56 -4.69
N THR A 6 -6.77 18.17 -3.71
CA THR A 6 -6.66 19.63 -3.58
C THR A 6 -5.96 20.28 -4.76
N ALA A 7 -5.09 19.54 -5.44
CA ALA A 7 -4.41 19.98 -6.66
C ALA A 7 -5.22 19.71 -7.94
N GLY A 8 -6.49 19.30 -7.84
CA GLY A 8 -7.39 19.06 -8.98
C GLY A 8 -7.05 17.81 -9.81
N ARG A 9 -6.34 16.83 -9.25
CA ARG A 9 -5.93 15.59 -9.94
C ARG A 9 -6.91 14.42 -9.80
N THR A 10 -7.94 14.59 -8.96
CA THR A 10 -9.06 13.65 -8.77
C THR A 10 -8.65 12.16 -8.61
N PRO A 11 -7.67 11.82 -7.76
CA PRO A 11 -7.14 10.45 -7.68
C PRO A 11 -8.22 9.44 -7.26
N GLY A 12 -8.12 8.21 -7.78
CA GLY A 12 -8.70 7.05 -7.12
C GLY A 12 -7.89 6.70 -5.86
N TYR A 13 -8.49 5.98 -4.91
CA TYR A 13 -7.77 5.52 -3.73
C TYR A 13 -8.40 4.30 -3.08
N LEU A 14 -7.59 3.58 -2.29
CA LEU A 14 -8.00 2.54 -1.35
C LEU A 14 -7.22 2.70 -0.05
N ILE A 15 -7.93 3.03 1.04
CA ILE A 15 -7.36 3.39 2.34
C ILE A 15 -8.05 2.52 3.41
N GLY A 16 -7.28 1.99 4.36
CA GLY A 16 -7.71 1.16 5.49
C GLY A 16 -8.51 1.91 6.56
N GLY A 17 -9.33 2.88 6.16
CA GLY A 17 -10.14 3.73 7.02
C GLY A 17 -10.97 4.71 6.22
N ILE A 18 -11.69 5.61 6.89
CA ILE A 18 -12.49 6.67 6.24
C ILE A 18 -11.81 8.02 6.48
N PRO A 19 -11.08 8.56 5.49
CA PRO A 19 -10.51 9.90 5.61
C PRO A 19 -11.61 10.94 5.76
N LYS A 20 -11.49 11.81 6.78
CA LYS A 20 -12.48 12.86 7.07
C LYS A 20 -12.74 13.80 5.89
N ASN A 21 -11.73 14.01 5.04
CA ASN A 21 -11.84 14.86 3.86
C ASN A 21 -12.64 14.25 2.71
N PHE A 22 -12.89 12.93 2.71
CA PHE A 22 -13.53 12.21 1.62
C PHE A 22 -14.85 11.52 1.99
N GLY A 23 -15.02 11.09 3.24
CA GLY A 23 -16.25 10.42 3.70
C GLY A 23 -16.41 8.96 3.26
N GLU A 24 -15.52 8.45 2.40
CA GLU A 24 -15.44 7.05 1.98
C GLU A 24 -13.97 6.56 1.99
N GLY A 25 -13.75 5.27 2.24
CA GLY A 25 -12.40 4.68 2.32
C GLY A 25 -11.81 4.25 0.98
N ALA A 26 -12.65 4.07 -0.04
CA ALA A 26 -12.22 3.69 -1.37
C ALA A 26 -13.03 4.44 -2.42
N ARG A 27 -12.35 4.88 -3.48
CA ARG A 27 -12.97 5.53 -4.62
C ARG A 27 -12.29 5.07 -5.89
N LEU A 28 -13.04 4.41 -6.76
CA LEU A 28 -12.59 4.04 -8.10
C LEU A 28 -13.17 5.02 -9.12
N ASN A 29 -12.33 5.55 -9.99
CA ASN A 29 -12.72 6.48 -11.05
C ASN A 29 -11.78 6.35 -12.27
N HIS A 30 -11.95 7.22 -13.26
CA HIS A 30 -11.13 7.22 -14.49
C HIS A 30 -9.84 8.04 -14.40
N SER A 31 -9.41 8.45 -13.20
CA SER A 31 -8.15 9.16 -13.04
C SER A 31 -6.97 8.25 -13.33
N LYS A 32 -5.91 8.81 -13.89
CA LYS A 32 -4.62 8.12 -14.05
C LYS A 32 -3.86 7.93 -12.73
N TYR A 33 -4.32 8.58 -11.66
CA TYR A 33 -3.69 8.50 -10.35
C TYR A 33 -4.50 7.57 -9.44
N PHE A 34 -3.81 6.64 -8.80
CA PHE A 34 -4.38 5.80 -7.76
C PHE A 34 -3.46 5.81 -6.53
N VAL A 35 -4.02 6.06 -5.34
CA VAL A 35 -3.26 6.04 -4.08
C VAL A 35 -3.77 4.89 -3.21
N VAL A 36 -2.91 3.93 -2.93
CA VAL A 36 -3.23 2.74 -2.14
C VAL A 36 -2.27 2.62 -0.96
N GLU A 37 -2.77 2.14 0.18
CA GLU A 37 -1.93 1.75 1.31
C GLU A 37 -1.18 0.44 0.97
N GLY A 38 0.15 0.46 1.14
CA GLY A 38 1.00 -0.69 0.90
C GLY A 38 1.02 -1.62 2.11
N ASP A 39 0.13 -2.59 2.13
CA ASP A 39 0.04 -3.59 3.21
C ASP A 39 1.02 -4.76 3.00
N GLU A 40 1.84 -5.01 4.03
CA GLU A 40 2.86 -6.05 4.08
C GLU A 40 2.32 -7.44 4.40
N TYR A 41 1.06 -7.58 4.83
CA TYR A 41 0.46 -8.88 5.12
C TYR A 41 0.33 -9.78 3.89
N ASP A 42 0.19 -11.09 4.15
CA ASP A 42 -0.12 -12.11 3.16
C ASP A 42 -1.21 -11.67 2.17
N THR A 43 -0.95 -11.91 0.88
CA THR A 43 -1.93 -11.66 -0.18
C THR A 43 -3.14 -12.58 -0.04
N ALA A 44 -2.90 -13.87 0.16
CA ALA A 44 -3.93 -14.90 0.26
C ALA A 44 -3.40 -16.14 0.99
N PHE A 45 -4.27 -17.09 1.31
CA PHE A 45 -3.84 -18.36 1.93
C PHE A 45 -2.79 -19.12 1.09
N PHE A 46 -2.82 -18.96 -0.24
CA PHE A 46 -1.92 -19.60 -1.20
C PHE A 46 -0.81 -18.68 -1.72
N ASP A 47 -0.82 -17.39 -1.37
CA ASP A 47 0.23 -16.44 -1.73
C ASP A 47 0.70 -15.68 -0.49
N LYS A 48 1.80 -16.18 0.07
CA LYS A 48 2.45 -15.68 1.29
C LYS A 48 3.34 -14.46 1.06
N ARG A 49 3.27 -13.86 -0.12
CA ARG A 49 3.96 -12.59 -0.39
C ARG A 49 3.05 -11.44 0.06
N SER A 50 3.68 -10.36 0.51
CA SER A 50 3.01 -9.11 0.86
C SER A 50 2.13 -8.59 -0.26
N LYS A 51 0.92 -8.11 0.04
CA LYS A 51 -0.05 -7.62 -0.96
C LYS A 51 0.55 -6.60 -1.93
N PHE A 52 1.41 -5.72 -1.43
CA PHE A 52 2.00 -4.66 -2.24
C PHE A 52 2.82 -5.14 -3.44
N VAL A 53 3.25 -6.42 -3.49
CA VAL A 53 4.05 -6.92 -4.63
C VAL A 53 3.23 -6.97 -5.92
N HIS A 54 1.90 -6.91 -5.82
CA HIS A 54 0.98 -6.92 -6.96
C HIS A 54 0.61 -5.51 -7.46
N TYR A 55 1.03 -4.45 -6.75
CA TYR A 55 0.54 -3.10 -7.03
C TYR A 55 1.30 -2.39 -8.16
N LEU A 56 2.50 -2.86 -8.50
CA LEU A 56 3.37 -2.29 -9.54
C LEU A 56 3.45 -0.74 -9.49
N PRO A 57 3.79 -0.15 -8.33
CA PRO A 57 3.70 1.30 -8.14
C PRO A 57 4.78 2.08 -8.91
N GLU A 58 4.41 3.22 -9.50
CA GLU A 58 5.37 4.19 -10.08
C GLU A 58 6.07 5.03 -8.99
N LEU A 59 5.37 5.27 -7.87
CA LEU A 59 5.88 6.01 -6.72
C LEU A 59 5.58 5.26 -5.44
N VAL A 60 6.61 5.03 -4.63
CA VAL A 60 6.52 4.33 -3.34
C VAL A 60 6.97 5.27 -2.23
N ILE A 61 6.23 5.29 -1.12
CA ILE A 61 6.63 5.94 0.12
C ILE A 61 6.75 4.83 1.18
N VAL A 62 7.97 4.61 1.67
CA VAL A 62 8.22 3.74 2.82
C VAL A 62 8.30 4.63 4.06
N ASN A 63 7.31 4.50 4.95
CA ASN A 63 7.25 5.32 6.17
C ASN A 63 8.27 4.85 7.21
N ASN A 64 8.20 3.57 7.57
CA ASN A 64 9.11 2.89 8.49
C ASN A 64 9.13 1.38 8.16
N ILE A 65 10.08 0.65 8.75
CA ILE A 65 10.13 -0.82 8.69
C ILE A 65 10.52 -1.30 10.09
N GLU A 66 9.58 -1.94 10.78
CA GLU A 66 9.75 -2.49 12.12
C GLU A 66 9.37 -3.98 12.14
N PHE A 67 9.66 -4.68 13.24
CA PHE A 67 9.25 -6.08 13.41
C PHE A 67 8.04 -6.16 14.35
N ASP A 68 6.86 -5.95 13.77
CA ASP A 68 5.56 -5.89 14.44
C ASP A 68 4.62 -7.04 14.05
N HIS A 69 4.85 -7.66 12.89
CA HIS A 69 4.07 -8.78 12.35
C HIS A 69 4.77 -10.14 12.54
N ALA A 70 5.09 -10.48 13.80
CA ALA A 70 5.80 -11.71 14.16
C ALA A 70 5.00 -13.01 13.89
N ASP A 71 3.71 -12.89 13.57
CA ASP A 71 2.83 -13.99 13.19
C ASP A 71 3.04 -14.48 11.75
N ILE A 72 3.54 -13.61 10.87
CA ILE A 72 3.74 -13.92 9.45
C ILE A 72 5.20 -13.76 8.98
N PHE A 73 6.02 -13.02 9.71
CA PHE A 73 7.46 -12.89 9.44
C PHE A 73 8.27 -13.48 10.60
N ASN A 74 9.33 -14.23 10.28
CA ASN A 74 10.18 -14.85 11.29
C ASN A 74 11.13 -13.85 11.96
N ASN A 75 11.50 -12.77 11.26
CA ASN A 75 12.41 -11.73 11.74
C ASN A 75 12.37 -10.49 10.84
N LEU A 76 13.07 -9.43 11.26
CA LEU A 76 13.19 -8.17 10.53
C LEU A 76 13.80 -8.31 9.11
N ASP A 77 14.68 -9.29 8.89
CA ASP A 77 15.31 -9.46 7.58
C ASP A 77 14.34 -10.03 6.54
N GLU A 78 13.35 -10.83 6.95
CA GLU A 78 12.25 -11.26 6.07
C GLU A 78 11.34 -10.10 5.66
N ILE A 79 10.98 -9.22 6.61
CA ILE A 79 10.22 -8.00 6.29
C ILE A 79 11.00 -7.15 5.30
N LYS A 80 12.28 -6.89 5.57
CA LYS A 80 13.18 -6.17 4.65
C LYS A 80 13.25 -6.82 3.28
N LEU A 81 13.25 -8.16 3.19
CA LEU A 81 13.21 -8.87 1.92
C LEU A 81 11.91 -8.58 1.15
N SER A 82 10.77 -8.50 1.83
CA SER A 82 9.50 -8.15 1.18
C SER A 82 9.53 -6.74 0.60
N PHE A 83 10.02 -5.75 1.36
CA PHE A 83 10.20 -4.39 0.85
C PHE A 83 11.24 -4.31 -0.27
N ARG A 84 12.34 -5.10 -0.22
CA ARG A 84 13.27 -5.21 -1.36
C ARG A 84 12.58 -5.74 -2.61
N ARG A 85 11.66 -6.70 -2.49
CA ARG A 85 10.90 -7.21 -3.64
C ARG A 85 10.00 -6.13 -4.22
N LEU A 86 9.32 -5.33 -3.38
CA LEU A 86 8.52 -4.17 -3.83
C LEU A 86 9.34 -3.17 -4.66
N LEU A 87 10.58 -2.90 -4.25
CA LEU A 87 11.42 -1.90 -4.90
C LEU A 87 12.15 -2.40 -6.17
N ASN A 88 12.22 -3.72 -6.37
CA ASN A 88 12.93 -4.34 -7.50
C ASN A 88 11.97 -5.11 -8.43
N ILE A 89 10.71 -4.66 -8.49
CA ILE A 89 9.71 -5.16 -9.44
C ILE A 89 10.13 -4.79 -10.87
#